data_AF-A0AAW9NUM7-F1
#
_entry.id   AF-A0AAW9NUM7-F1
#
_cell.length_a   1.000
_cell.length_b   1.000
_cell.length_c   1.000
_cell.angle_alpha   90.00
_cell.angle_beta   90.00
_cell.angle_gamma   90.00
#
_symmetry.space_group_name_H-M   'P 1'
#
loop_
_entity.id
_entity.type
_entity.pdbx_description
1 polymer ?
#
loop_
_entity_poly.entity_id
_entity_poly.type
_entity_poly.pdbx_seq_one_letter_code
_entity_poly.pdbx_strand_id
1 'polypeptide(L)'
;MLSELSSFIIFTVIFCIVALLFIASLKSFFSQLNIRRRLKKALRQNGKEIRQAKGNRVRQFEIYKRVYNNVVYGRRRFRRARKQEKYEQRLNDELNLMIKNPLTALFSWLKSVVFGVATVLFLLCSLLFGSIAVDEFKASSLTLPTVNPQIALKLDTDFNFDIERQINQLLNLFTEQPSFNIEKVATTNITPVYKESDYPTAVTNGEQLGQAMAYYMGQFESDFMIEYHGVMPDLQQVVDEAMRWLEDNELYLSRLRRELSWQAKDYRNGYVEFQIKATYDMTAEQNALVKGMVKQIVSAMPNGLSEVEKVKYVNDYIVTNTKYNLNSKESPYTPYSILMNGEGVCEGYALTALLLLEELNIESKYISGEVTSGELHAWNLVKLDGEWYHLDVTWNDPVPDQGNKVFYNYFLISDKQISKDHFWDTSKFPETASEGYM
;
A
#
# COMPACT_ATOMS: atom_id res chain seq x y z
N MET A 1 6.69 -36.86 43.66
CA MET A 1 7.74 -37.04 42.64
C MET A 1 7.31 -36.75 41.20
N LEU A 2 6.45 -37.56 40.55
CA LEU A 2 6.13 -37.34 39.12
C LEU A 2 5.36 -36.02 38.84
N SER A 3 4.48 -35.60 39.75
CA SER A 3 3.76 -34.31 39.71
C SER A 3 4.61 -33.08 40.07
N GLU A 4 5.70 -33.29 40.81
CA GLU A 4 6.63 -32.23 41.21
C GLU A 4 7.63 -31.96 40.10
N LEU A 5 8.10 -33.02 39.43
CA LEU A 5 8.93 -32.91 38.24
C LEU A 5 8.19 -32.16 37.13
N SER A 6 6.89 -32.44 36.93
CA SER A 6 6.08 -31.76 35.91
C SER A 6 5.89 -30.28 36.22
N SER A 7 5.62 -29.91 37.47
CA SER A 7 5.43 -28.52 37.89
C SER A 7 6.70 -27.68 37.76
N PHE A 8 7.86 -28.24 38.13
CA PHE A 8 9.16 -27.58 37.97
C PHE A 8 9.54 -27.39 36.50
N ILE A 9 9.25 -28.40 35.65
CA ILE A 9 9.47 -28.31 34.21
C ILE A 9 8.58 -27.22 33.60
N ILE A 10 7.28 -27.18 33.96
CA ILE A 10 6.34 -26.15 33.48
C ILE A 10 6.82 -24.75 33.89
N PHE A 11 7.24 -24.55 35.13
CA PHE A 11 7.76 -23.27 35.60
C PHE A 11 9.02 -22.85 34.83
N THR A 12 9.96 -23.77 34.63
CA THR A 12 11.21 -23.50 33.89
C THR A 12 10.92 -23.13 32.44
N VAL A 13 9.98 -23.83 31.79
CA VAL A 13 9.55 -23.51 30.43
C VAL A 13 8.90 -22.13 30.34
N ILE A 14 7.99 -21.79 31.25
CA ILE A 14 7.35 -20.47 31.30
C ILE A 14 8.40 -19.38 31.53
N PHE A 15 9.32 -19.58 32.48
CA PHE A 15 10.40 -18.64 32.76
C PHE A 15 11.28 -18.41 31.52
N CYS A 16 11.67 -19.47 30.81
CA CYS A 16 12.44 -19.37 29.57
C CYS A 16 11.67 -18.61 28.47
N ILE A 17 10.36 -18.85 28.32
CA ILE A 17 9.52 -18.12 27.35
C ILE A 17 9.47 -16.63 27.69
N VAL A 18 9.21 -16.28 28.95
CA VAL A 18 9.14 -14.89 29.40
C VAL A 18 10.50 -14.19 29.25
N ALA A 19 11.60 -14.87 29.58
CA ALA A 19 12.96 -14.34 29.38
C ALA A 19 13.27 -14.09 27.89
N LEU A 20 12.85 -14.98 26.99
CA LEU A 20 13.00 -14.80 25.53
C LEU A 20 12.18 -13.61 25.02
N LEU A 21 10.93 -13.47 25.47
CA LEU A 21 10.07 -12.33 25.14
C LEU A 21 10.68 -11.01 25.65
N PHE A 22 11.25 -11.02 26.85
CA PHE A 22 11.96 -9.86 27.42
C PHE A 22 13.18 -9.48 26.56
N ILE A 23 14.03 -10.44 26.19
CA ILE A 23 15.20 -10.19 25.33
C ILE A 23 14.77 -9.65 23.95
N ALA A 24 13.70 -10.18 23.38
CA ALA A 24 13.15 -9.69 22.11
C ALA A 24 12.62 -8.25 22.23
N SER A 25 11.91 -7.94 23.31
CA SER A 25 11.41 -6.60 23.62
C SER A 25 12.56 -5.61 23.79
N LEU A 26 13.60 -5.98 24.55
CA LEU A 26 14.78 -5.15 24.79
C LEU A 26 15.56 -4.87 23.49
N LYS A 27 15.72 -5.87 22.63
CA LYS A 27 16.31 -5.67 21.28
C LYS A 27 15.47 -4.71 20.43
N SER A 28 14.15 -4.82 20.48
CA SER A 28 13.24 -3.91 19.78
C SER A 28 13.38 -2.47 20.27
N PHE A 29 13.45 -2.30 21.60
CA PHE A 29 13.65 -1.00 22.25
C PHE A 29 14.95 -0.32 21.82
N PHE A 30 16.10 -1.01 21.90
CA PHE A 30 17.38 -0.43 21.49
C PHE A 30 17.42 -0.11 19.98
N SER A 31 16.73 -0.89 19.16
CA SER A 31 16.57 -0.61 17.74
C SER A 31 15.83 0.71 17.51
N GLN A 32 14.68 0.91 18.16
CA GLN A 32 13.90 2.15 18.06
C GLN A 32 14.68 3.35 18.59
N LEU A 33 15.36 3.20 19.73
CA LEU A 33 16.18 4.26 20.31
C LEU A 33 17.29 4.73 19.34
N ASN A 34 17.93 3.79 18.63
CA ASN A 34 18.94 4.12 17.63
C ASN A 34 18.38 4.84 16.41
N ILE A 35 17.22 4.37 15.90
CA ILE A 35 16.50 5.01 14.79
C ILE A 35 16.18 6.46 15.14
N ARG A 36 15.60 6.70 16.32
CA ARG A 36 15.22 8.04 16.78
C ARG A 36 16.42 8.97 16.95
N ARG A 37 17.54 8.49 17.51
CA ARG A 37 18.77 9.30 17.65
C ARG A 37 19.28 9.77 16.28
N ARG A 38 19.21 8.92 15.26
CA ARG A 38 19.62 9.24 13.89
C ARG A 38 18.66 10.23 13.23
N LEU A 39 17.36 9.97 13.30
CA LEU A 39 16.33 10.89 12.80
C LEU A 39 16.47 12.27 13.43
N LYS A 40 16.59 12.36 14.76
CA LYS A 40 16.75 13.63 15.47
C LYS A 40 18.02 14.37 15.05
N LYS A 41 19.11 13.66 14.77
CA LYS A 41 20.34 14.27 14.23
C LYS A 41 20.13 14.79 12.81
N ALA A 42 19.54 13.99 11.93
CA ALA A 42 19.28 14.36 10.54
C ALA A 42 18.28 15.54 10.42
N LEU A 43 17.21 15.52 11.21
CA LEU A 43 16.24 16.63 11.30
C LEU A 43 16.88 17.91 11.82
N ARG A 44 17.79 17.83 12.81
CA ARG A 44 18.54 18.99 13.29
C ARG A 44 19.48 19.57 12.23
N GLN A 45 20.15 18.71 11.47
CA GLN A 45 21.04 19.12 10.38
C GLN A 45 20.28 19.85 9.27
N ASN A 46 19.06 19.41 8.95
CA ASN A 46 18.20 20.03 7.94
C ASN A 46 17.27 21.12 8.52
N GLY A 47 17.40 21.47 9.81
CA GLY A 47 16.44 22.32 10.52
C GLY A 47 16.34 23.77 10.01
N LYS A 48 17.37 24.29 9.33
CA LYS A 48 17.28 25.60 8.64
C LYS A 48 16.41 25.51 7.40
N GLU A 49 16.63 24.50 6.55
CA GLU A 49 15.82 24.25 5.35
C GLU A 49 14.36 23.95 5.70
N ILE A 50 14.11 23.12 6.72
CA ILE A 50 12.75 22.81 7.20
C ILE A 50 12.01 24.09 7.62
N ARG A 51 12.70 25.02 8.28
CA ARG A 51 12.11 26.31 8.69
C ARG A 51 11.89 27.26 7.51
N GLN A 52 12.79 27.26 6.53
CA GLN A 52 12.65 28.07 5.31
C GLN A 52 11.55 27.53 4.38
N ALA A 53 11.32 26.22 4.38
CA ALA A 53 10.22 25.58 3.67
C ALA A 53 8.88 25.71 4.40
N LYS A 54 8.81 26.39 5.55
CA LYS A 54 7.56 26.57 6.30
C LYS A 54 6.52 27.29 5.45
N GLY A 55 5.45 26.59 5.10
CA GLY A 55 4.38 27.10 4.21
C GLY A 55 4.49 26.64 2.75
N ASN A 56 5.61 26.03 2.34
CA ASN A 56 5.80 25.40 1.04
C ASN A 56 5.89 23.87 1.22
N ARG A 57 4.76 23.19 1.01
CA ARG A 57 4.60 21.77 1.36
C ARG A 57 5.40 20.83 0.45
N VAL A 58 5.53 21.14 -0.83
CA VAL A 58 6.37 20.39 -1.79
C VAL A 58 7.82 20.39 -1.33
N ARG A 59 8.35 21.56 -0.98
CA ARG A 59 9.71 21.69 -0.47
C ARG A 59 9.89 21.01 0.89
N GLN A 60 8.86 21.01 1.74
CA GLN A 60 8.89 20.26 3.01
C GLN A 60 8.96 18.75 2.77
N PHE A 61 8.15 18.22 1.84
CA PHE A 61 8.16 16.82 1.45
C PHE A 61 9.55 16.39 0.96
N GLU A 62 10.17 17.13 0.05
CA GLU A 62 11.51 16.84 -0.46
C GLU A 62 12.56 16.77 0.65
N ILE A 63 12.49 17.69 1.62
CA ILE A 63 13.43 17.71 2.74
C ILE A 63 13.21 16.50 3.66
N TYR A 64 11.96 16.11 3.94
CA TYR A 64 11.66 14.94 4.77
C TYR A 64 12.02 13.63 4.08
N LYS A 65 11.75 13.51 2.77
CA LYS A 65 12.18 12.38 1.93
C LYS A 65 13.71 12.23 1.94
N ARG A 66 14.45 13.35 1.82
CA ARG A 66 15.91 13.35 1.92
C ARG A 66 16.41 12.93 3.31
N VAL A 67 15.77 13.40 4.37
CA VAL A 67 16.08 12.99 5.76
C VAL A 67 15.85 11.48 5.95
N TYR A 68 14.75 10.96 5.43
CA TYR A 68 14.43 9.53 5.43
C TYR A 68 15.53 8.72 4.70
N ASN A 69 15.81 9.06 3.44
CA ASN A 69 16.79 8.37 2.60
C ASN A 69 18.19 8.36 3.23
N ASN A 70 18.62 9.47 3.83
CA ASN A 70 19.92 9.56 4.51
C ASN A 70 20.02 8.62 5.73
N VAL A 71 18.91 8.36 6.43
CA VAL A 71 18.90 7.49 7.62
C VAL A 71 18.73 6.02 7.24
N VAL A 72 17.96 5.72 6.17
CA VAL A 72 17.83 4.36 5.60
C VAL A 72 19.13 3.90 4.95
N TYR A 73 19.64 4.67 3.97
CA TYR A 73 20.74 4.26 3.09
C TYR A 73 22.12 4.71 3.60
N GLY A 74 22.20 5.36 4.75
CA GLY A 74 23.47 5.79 5.34
C GLY A 74 24.36 4.62 5.82
N ARG A 75 25.55 4.47 5.22
CA ARG A 75 26.73 3.61 5.56
C ARG A 75 26.49 2.13 5.98
N ARG A 76 25.26 1.64 6.13
CA ARG A 76 24.96 0.25 6.49
C ARG A 76 24.42 -0.51 5.29
N ARG A 77 25.13 -1.54 4.85
CA ARG A 77 24.57 -2.61 4.03
C ARG A 77 23.80 -3.57 4.93
N PHE A 78 22.48 -3.67 4.74
CA PHE A 78 21.70 -4.76 5.33
C PHE A 78 22.06 -6.06 4.61
N ARG A 79 22.42 -7.10 5.36
CA ARG A 79 22.75 -8.43 4.79
C ARG A 79 21.52 -9.23 4.31
N ARG A 80 20.30 -8.80 4.63
CA ARG A 80 19.03 -9.49 4.31
C ARG A 80 17.88 -8.49 4.11
N ALA A 81 17.10 -8.63 3.04
CA ALA A 81 15.99 -7.74 2.67
C ALA A 81 14.92 -7.58 3.76
N ARG A 82 14.42 -8.69 4.35
CA ARG A 82 13.40 -8.65 5.43
C ARG A 82 13.82 -7.87 6.69
N LYS A 83 15.13 -7.74 6.95
CA LYS A 83 15.65 -6.93 8.08
C LYS A 83 15.69 -5.44 7.74
N GLN A 84 15.86 -5.12 6.46
CA GLN A 84 15.82 -3.76 5.95
C GLN A 84 14.37 -3.24 5.92
N GLU A 85 13.45 -4.03 5.39
CA GLU A 85 12.00 -3.74 5.38
C GLU A 85 11.46 -3.39 6.78
N LYS A 86 11.70 -4.26 7.77
CA LYS A 86 11.29 -4.02 9.17
C LYS A 86 11.99 -2.80 9.81
N TYR A 87 13.16 -2.41 9.31
CA TYR A 87 13.87 -1.22 9.77
C TYR A 87 13.30 0.05 9.14
N GLU A 88 13.02 0.02 7.84
CA GLU A 88 12.41 1.09 7.06
C GLU A 88 10.99 1.42 7.53
N GLN A 89 10.17 0.41 7.81
CA GLN A 89 8.83 0.59 8.38
C GLN A 89 8.89 1.35 9.71
N ARG A 90 9.73 0.89 10.64
CA ARG A 90 9.93 1.55 11.95
C ARG A 90 10.50 2.95 11.83
N LEU A 91 11.35 3.19 10.82
CA LEU A 91 11.90 4.51 10.56
C LEU A 91 10.79 5.47 10.07
N ASN A 92 9.93 4.99 9.18
CA ASN A 92 8.81 5.76 8.64
C ASN A 92 7.85 6.15 9.77
N ASP A 93 7.42 5.17 10.59
CA ASP A 93 6.54 5.39 11.73
C ASP A 93 7.09 6.46 12.69
N GLU A 94 8.39 6.38 13.01
CA GLU A 94 9.06 7.30 13.92
C GLU A 94 9.24 8.70 13.34
N LEU A 95 9.56 8.82 12.06
CA LEU A 95 9.65 10.10 11.38
C LEU A 95 8.27 10.78 11.37
N ASN A 96 7.22 10.02 11.07
CA ASN A 96 5.85 10.50 11.05
C ASN A 96 5.39 10.99 12.42
N LEU A 97 5.72 10.26 13.50
CA LEU A 97 5.45 10.68 14.87
C LEU A 97 6.18 11.99 15.23
N MET A 98 7.45 12.12 14.84
CA MET A 98 8.24 13.33 15.12
C MET A 98 7.75 14.56 14.35
N ILE A 99 7.19 14.38 13.17
CA ILE A 99 6.59 15.45 12.36
C ILE A 99 5.25 15.89 12.97
N LYS A 100 4.41 14.94 13.41
CA LYS A 100 3.06 15.22 13.95
C LYS A 100 3.08 15.91 15.32
N ASN A 101 3.84 15.41 16.30
CA ASN A 101 3.96 16.03 17.63
C ASN A 101 5.23 15.56 18.39
N PRO A 102 6.16 16.46 18.75
CA PRO A 102 7.41 16.09 19.42
C PRO A 102 7.23 15.52 20.84
N LEU A 103 6.11 15.79 21.51
CA LEU A 103 5.79 15.29 22.86
C LEU A 103 5.20 13.86 22.83
N THR A 104 4.46 13.50 21.78
CA THR A 104 3.87 12.16 21.63
C THR A 104 4.94 11.08 21.45
N ALA A 105 6.06 11.44 20.82
CA ALA A 105 7.24 10.58 20.76
C ALA A 105 7.81 10.27 22.15
N LEU A 106 7.84 11.25 23.07
CA LEU A 106 8.32 11.04 24.44
C LEU A 106 7.43 10.05 25.21
N PHE A 107 6.11 10.14 25.05
CA PHE A 107 5.15 9.21 25.68
C PHE A 107 5.21 7.78 25.12
N SER A 108 5.42 7.62 23.81
CA SER A 108 5.66 6.31 23.19
C SER A 108 6.93 5.65 23.74
N TRP A 109 7.99 6.44 23.96
CA TRP A 109 9.22 5.97 24.61
C TRP A 109 8.97 5.58 26.07
N LEU A 110 8.18 6.37 26.81
CA LEU A 110 7.82 6.09 28.20
C LEU A 110 7.02 4.78 28.32
N LYS A 111 6.06 4.54 27.41
CA LYS A 111 5.30 3.27 27.35
C LYS A 111 6.23 2.06 27.19
N SER A 112 7.19 2.09 26.27
CA SER A 112 8.12 0.96 26.09
C SER A 112 8.99 0.69 27.33
N VAL A 113 9.38 1.74 28.06
CA VAL A 113 10.11 1.61 29.32
C VAL A 113 9.20 1.03 30.41
N VAL A 114 7.96 1.51 30.53
CA VAL A 114 6.97 1.02 31.51
C VAL A 114 6.63 -0.45 31.26
N PHE A 115 6.41 -0.86 30.02
CA PHE A 115 6.18 -2.28 29.68
C PHE A 115 7.42 -3.14 29.96
N GLY A 116 8.64 -2.63 29.72
CA GLY A 116 9.88 -3.31 30.09
C GLY A 116 10.01 -3.51 31.60
N VAL A 117 9.73 -2.47 32.39
CA VAL A 117 9.74 -2.53 33.87
C VAL A 117 8.65 -3.46 34.40
N ALA A 118 7.45 -3.42 33.83
CA ALA A 118 6.35 -4.32 34.20
C ALA A 118 6.71 -5.79 33.94
N THR A 119 7.44 -6.09 32.87
CA THR A 119 7.91 -7.45 32.56
C THR A 119 8.95 -7.94 33.58
N VAL A 120 9.85 -7.06 34.01
CA VAL A 120 10.85 -7.37 35.06
C VAL A 120 10.18 -7.58 36.41
N LEU A 121 9.19 -6.74 36.76
CA LEU A 121 8.39 -6.92 37.98
C LEU A 121 7.61 -8.23 37.96
N PHE A 122 7.05 -8.62 36.81
CA PHE A 122 6.36 -9.90 36.65
C PHE A 122 7.31 -11.09 36.86
N LEU A 123 8.53 -11.02 36.32
CA LEU A 123 9.59 -12.03 36.55
C LEU A 123 10.02 -12.11 38.01
N LEU A 124 10.17 -10.96 38.68
CA LEU A 124 10.48 -10.89 40.11
C LEU A 124 9.34 -11.45 40.97
N CYS A 125 8.09 -11.15 40.63
CA CYS A 125 6.92 -11.77 41.25
C CYS A 125 6.93 -13.29 41.06
N SER A 126 7.19 -13.79 39.84
CA SER A 126 7.25 -15.23 39.58
C SER A 126 8.35 -15.93 40.40
N LEU A 127 9.50 -15.28 40.61
CA LEU A 127 10.57 -15.79 41.48
C LEU A 127 10.16 -15.82 42.96
N LEU A 128 9.47 -14.76 43.43
CA LEU A 128 8.94 -14.68 44.80
C LEU A 128 7.85 -15.72 45.08
N PHE A 129 6.92 -15.94 44.15
CA PHE A 129 5.90 -16.98 44.26
C PHE A 129 6.52 -18.39 44.22
N GLY A 130 7.58 -18.59 43.43
CA GLY A 130 8.36 -19.83 43.45
C GLY A 130 9.02 -20.12 44.81
N SER A 131 9.55 -19.10 45.49
CA SER A 131 10.10 -19.26 46.84
C SER A 131 9.04 -19.51 47.90
N ILE A 132 7.88 -18.85 47.82
CA ILE A 132 6.78 -19.03 48.78
C ILE A 132 6.20 -20.44 48.68
N ALA A 133 6.05 -20.99 47.47
CA ALA A 133 5.59 -22.37 47.27
C ALA A 133 6.55 -23.42 47.86
N VAL A 134 7.85 -23.13 47.93
CA VAL A 134 8.85 -24.00 48.57
C VAL A 134 8.79 -23.92 50.10
N ASP A 135 8.48 -22.74 50.65
CA ASP A 135 8.36 -22.51 52.10
C ASP A 135 7.04 -23.04 52.68
N GLU A 136 5.91 -22.89 51.95
CA GLU A 136 4.62 -23.46 52.33
C GLU A 136 4.64 -25.00 52.37
N PHE A 137 5.40 -25.63 51.47
CA PHE A 137 5.56 -27.08 51.43
C PHE A 137 6.39 -27.64 52.60
N LYS A 138 7.36 -26.87 53.11
CA LYS A 138 8.07 -27.22 54.37
C LYS A 138 7.14 -27.09 55.58
N ALA A 139 6.14 -26.22 55.52
CA ALA A 139 5.17 -26.02 56.60
C ALA A 139 4.01 -27.04 56.55
N SER A 140 3.65 -27.58 55.39
CA SER A 140 2.49 -28.47 55.19
C SER A 140 2.74 -29.96 55.53
N SER A 141 3.93 -30.33 56.03
CA SER A 141 4.24 -31.70 56.43
C SER A 141 3.70 -32.10 57.83
N LEU A 142 2.80 -31.32 58.41
CA LEU A 142 2.15 -31.64 59.68
C LEU A 142 0.62 -31.49 59.59
N THR A 143 -0.03 -32.61 59.88
CA THR A 143 -1.44 -32.80 60.31
C THR A 143 -2.56 -32.83 59.24
N LEU A 144 -3.15 -34.03 59.16
CA LEU A 144 -4.50 -34.42 58.71
C LEU A 144 -5.46 -34.45 59.94
N PRO A 145 -6.81 -34.66 59.88
CA PRO A 145 -7.81 -34.58 58.78
C PRO A 145 -9.22 -33.98 59.18
N THR A 146 -10.16 -33.97 58.20
CA THR A 146 -11.67 -34.06 58.25
C THR A 146 -12.50 -32.97 59.00
N VAL A 147 -13.69 -32.46 58.61
CA VAL A 147 -14.69 -32.59 57.51
C VAL A 147 -15.64 -31.36 57.63
N ASN A 148 -16.17 -30.80 56.53
CA ASN A 148 -17.57 -30.34 56.44
C ASN A 148 -18.01 -30.15 54.96
N PRO A 149 -18.99 -30.91 54.43
CA PRO A 149 -19.35 -30.91 53.01
C PRO A 149 -20.41 -29.86 52.62
N GLN A 150 -20.38 -28.66 53.21
CA GLN A 150 -21.34 -27.58 52.94
C GLN A 150 -20.69 -26.24 52.54
N ILE A 151 -19.40 -26.22 52.19
CA ILE A 151 -18.74 -25.07 51.55
C ILE A 151 -17.74 -25.60 50.51
N ALA A 152 -18.24 -26.09 49.38
CA ALA A 152 -17.42 -26.31 48.18
C ALA A 152 -18.32 -26.51 46.96
N LEU A 153 -18.97 -25.44 46.51
CA LEU A 153 -19.26 -25.15 45.09
C LEU A 153 -19.98 -23.80 45.01
N LYS A 154 -19.25 -22.75 45.39
CA LYS A 154 -19.62 -21.36 45.15
C LYS A 154 -18.34 -20.58 44.82
N LEU A 155 -17.78 -20.93 43.66
CA LEU A 155 -16.79 -20.15 42.92
C LEU A 155 -16.82 -20.68 41.48
N ASP A 156 -18.01 -20.64 40.90
CA ASP A 156 -18.16 -20.63 39.44
C ASP A 156 -19.27 -19.63 39.15
N THR A 157 -18.87 -18.37 39.11
CA THR A 157 -19.63 -17.23 38.58
C THR A 157 -18.63 -16.08 38.47
N ASP A 158 -18.56 -15.52 37.27
CA ASP A 158 -17.99 -14.21 36.94
C ASP A 158 -16.47 -14.04 36.86
N PHE A 159 -15.80 -14.96 36.15
CA PHE A 159 -14.67 -14.58 35.29
C PHE A 159 -14.88 -15.01 33.84
N ASN A 160 -16.11 -14.81 33.35
CA ASN A 160 -16.33 -14.68 31.92
C ASN A 160 -15.85 -13.28 31.52
N PHE A 161 -14.52 -13.15 31.39
CA PHE A 161 -13.88 -11.97 30.81
C PHE A 161 -14.38 -11.93 29.36
N ASP A 162 -15.35 -11.04 29.13
CA ASP A 162 -16.15 -10.93 27.92
C ASP A 162 -15.27 -10.38 26.76
N ILE A 163 -14.34 -11.24 26.33
CA ILE A 163 -13.44 -11.03 25.21
C ILE A 163 -14.27 -10.86 23.96
N GLU A 164 -15.37 -11.60 23.80
CA GLU A 164 -16.25 -11.44 22.64
C GLU A 164 -16.96 -10.09 22.62
N ARG A 165 -17.49 -9.57 23.73
CA ARG A 165 -18.07 -8.21 23.73
C ARG A 165 -17.02 -7.13 23.57
N GLN A 166 -15.82 -7.27 24.13
CA GLN A 166 -14.75 -6.30 23.93
C GLN A 166 -14.16 -6.37 22.52
N ILE A 167 -14.07 -7.55 21.92
CA ILE A 167 -13.71 -7.75 20.50
C ILE A 167 -14.81 -7.20 19.62
N ASN A 168 -16.09 -7.41 19.93
CA ASN A 168 -17.21 -6.86 19.15
C ASN A 168 -17.36 -5.34 19.33
N GLN A 169 -17.04 -4.79 20.50
CA GLN A 169 -16.94 -3.35 20.70
C GLN A 169 -15.72 -2.75 19.99
N LEU A 170 -14.57 -3.44 20.01
CA LEU A 170 -13.38 -3.04 19.25
C LEU A 170 -13.61 -3.14 17.75
N LEU A 171 -14.25 -4.20 17.26
CA LEU A 171 -14.67 -4.37 15.86
C LEU A 171 -15.68 -3.30 15.46
N ASN A 172 -16.68 -2.99 16.30
CA ASN A 172 -17.63 -1.90 16.06
C ASN A 172 -16.97 -0.51 16.07
N LEU A 173 -15.90 -0.32 16.86
CA LEU A 173 -15.07 0.90 16.83
C LEU A 173 -14.20 1.01 15.56
N PHE A 174 -13.97 -0.09 14.85
CA PHE A 174 -13.30 -0.13 13.53
C PHE A 174 -14.28 -0.16 12.35
N THR A 175 -15.60 -0.28 12.57
CA THR A 175 -16.62 -0.42 11.51
C THR A 175 -17.65 0.71 11.45
N GLU A 176 -17.28 1.94 11.82
CA GLU A 176 -17.96 3.15 11.29
C GLU A 176 -17.37 3.62 9.95
N GLN A 177 -16.96 2.66 9.13
CA GLN A 177 -16.90 2.74 7.67
C GLN A 177 -17.48 1.42 7.16
N PRO A 178 -18.36 1.42 6.14
CA PRO A 178 -19.07 0.22 5.71
C PRO A 178 -18.06 -0.91 5.41
N SER A 179 -18.13 -1.98 6.22
CA SER A 179 -17.15 -3.06 6.17
C SER A 179 -17.27 -3.84 4.86
N PHE A 180 -16.18 -3.78 4.10
CA PHE A 180 -15.93 -4.51 2.87
C PHE A 180 -16.01 -6.03 3.10
N ASN A 181 -16.90 -6.73 2.38
CA ASN A 181 -17.00 -8.18 2.42
C ASN A 181 -16.28 -8.79 1.21
N ILE A 182 -15.01 -9.13 1.40
CA ILE A 182 -14.12 -9.75 0.40
C ILE A 182 -14.72 -11.04 -0.19
N GLU A 183 -15.45 -11.83 0.61
CA GLU A 183 -16.04 -13.10 0.18
C GLU A 183 -17.19 -12.89 -0.81
N LYS A 184 -17.91 -11.76 -0.73
CA LYS A 184 -19.00 -11.45 -1.66
C LYS A 184 -18.50 -11.00 -3.05
N VAL A 185 -17.29 -10.43 -3.11
CA VAL A 185 -16.63 -10.05 -4.39
C VAL A 185 -15.95 -11.26 -5.05
N ALA A 186 -15.38 -12.16 -4.24
CA ALA A 186 -14.71 -13.37 -4.71
C ALA A 186 -15.67 -14.45 -5.27
N THR A 187 -16.97 -14.36 -4.99
CA THR A 187 -17.99 -15.36 -5.39
C THR A 187 -18.75 -15.00 -6.66
N THR A 188 -18.58 -13.78 -7.18
CA THR A 188 -19.00 -13.44 -8.55
C THR A 188 -18.02 -14.07 -9.52
N ASN A 189 -18.49 -14.97 -10.39
CA ASN A 189 -17.70 -15.55 -11.48
C ASN A 189 -16.81 -14.48 -12.10
N ILE A 190 -15.49 -14.62 -11.91
CA ILE A 190 -14.49 -13.71 -12.47
C ILE A 190 -14.61 -13.85 -13.98
N THR A 191 -15.37 -12.94 -14.58
CA THR A 191 -15.47 -12.84 -16.03
C THR A 191 -14.17 -12.18 -16.47
N PRO A 192 -13.41 -12.76 -17.41
CA PRO A 192 -12.19 -12.15 -17.93
C PRO A 192 -12.45 -10.68 -18.24
N VAL A 193 -11.54 -9.83 -17.77
CA VAL A 193 -11.62 -8.39 -17.99
C VAL A 193 -11.19 -8.17 -19.43
N TYR A 194 -12.14 -8.15 -20.36
CA TYR A 194 -12.20 -7.38 -21.62
C TYR A 194 -13.37 -7.93 -22.44
N LYS A 195 -14.02 -7.08 -23.26
CA LYS A 195 -15.05 -7.53 -24.19
C LYS A 195 -14.47 -8.65 -25.07
N GLU A 196 -15.28 -9.66 -25.37
CA GLU A 196 -15.06 -10.56 -26.50
C GLU A 196 -15.06 -9.73 -27.79
N SER A 197 -14.00 -8.96 -28.06
CA SER A 197 -13.82 -8.36 -29.37
C SER A 197 -13.35 -9.47 -30.30
N ASP A 198 -14.01 -9.63 -31.44
CA ASP A 198 -13.61 -10.45 -32.57
C ASP A 198 -12.25 -9.96 -33.10
N TYR A 199 -11.15 -10.32 -32.44
CA TYR A 199 -9.82 -9.96 -32.92
C TYR A 199 -9.35 -10.92 -34.01
N PRO A 200 -8.69 -10.41 -35.06
CA PRO A 200 -8.30 -11.22 -36.20
C PRO A 200 -7.25 -12.28 -35.81
N THR A 201 -7.48 -13.53 -36.21
CA THR A 201 -6.54 -14.65 -35.99
C THR A 201 -5.23 -14.52 -36.77
N ALA A 202 -5.18 -13.59 -37.73
CA ALA A 202 -4.02 -13.28 -38.57
C ALA A 202 -3.89 -11.76 -38.72
N VAL A 203 -2.75 -11.19 -38.34
CA VAL A 203 -2.50 -9.74 -38.38
C VAL A 203 -1.66 -9.37 -39.60
N THR A 204 -1.85 -8.19 -40.15
CA THR A 204 -1.19 -7.76 -41.41
C THR A 204 -0.43 -6.44 -41.31
N ASN A 205 -0.52 -5.74 -40.17
CA ASN A 205 0.15 -4.47 -39.90
C ASN A 205 0.37 -4.27 -38.39
N GLY A 206 1.10 -3.21 -38.01
CA GLY A 206 1.43 -2.92 -36.62
C GLY A 206 0.22 -2.65 -35.72
N GLU A 207 -0.80 -1.95 -36.22
CA GLU A 207 -2.05 -1.72 -35.49
C GLU A 207 -2.75 -3.04 -35.14
N GLN A 208 -2.93 -3.93 -36.12
CA GLN A 208 -3.54 -5.24 -35.88
C GLN A 208 -2.70 -6.11 -34.95
N LEU A 209 -1.37 -6.01 -35.01
CA LEU A 209 -0.48 -6.66 -34.04
C LEU A 209 -0.73 -6.11 -32.63
N GLY A 210 -0.87 -4.79 -32.47
CA GLY A 210 -1.20 -4.15 -31.19
C GLY A 210 -2.55 -4.61 -30.63
N GLN A 211 -3.57 -4.71 -31.49
CA GLN A 211 -4.89 -5.24 -31.13
C GLN A 211 -4.81 -6.71 -30.66
N ALA A 212 -4.07 -7.56 -31.39
CA ALA A 212 -3.88 -8.95 -31.00
C ALA A 212 -3.08 -9.06 -29.68
N MET A 213 -2.06 -8.22 -29.47
CA MET A 213 -1.36 -8.14 -28.18
C MET A 213 -2.31 -7.75 -27.05
N ALA A 214 -3.17 -6.74 -27.25
CA ALA A 214 -4.15 -6.32 -26.25
C ALA A 214 -5.12 -7.44 -25.86
N TYR A 215 -5.55 -8.26 -26.82
CA TYR A 215 -6.39 -9.42 -26.55
C TYR A 215 -5.75 -10.38 -25.54
N TYR A 216 -4.54 -10.87 -25.85
CA TYR A 216 -3.83 -11.81 -24.98
C TYR A 216 -3.43 -11.17 -23.64
N MET A 217 -2.98 -9.91 -23.67
CA MET A 217 -2.62 -9.17 -22.46
C MET A 217 -3.83 -8.87 -21.57
N GLY A 218 -5.02 -8.64 -22.15
CA GLY A 218 -6.27 -8.46 -21.43
C GLY A 218 -6.68 -9.71 -20.64
N GLN A 219 -6.30 -10.89 -21.13
CA GLN A 219 -6.47 -12.17 -20.43
C GLN A 219 -5.31 -12.50 -19.47
N PHE A 220 -4.32 -11.60 -19.33
CA PHE A 220 -3.10 -11.81 -18.56
C PHE A 220 -2.28 -13.03 -19.03
N GLU A 221 -2.38 -13.39 -20.31
CA GLU A 221 -1.52 -14.43 -20.88
C GLU A 221 -0.07 -13.96 -20.88
N SER A 222 0.84 -14.81 -20.40
CA SER A 222 2.25 -14.45 -20.24
C SER A 222 3.14 -14.90 -21.40
N ASP A 223 2.63 -15.79 -22.26
CA ASP A 223 3.35 -16.40 -23.37
C ASP A 223 2.34 -16.76 -24.46
N PHE A 224 2.38 -16.03 -25.58
CA PHE A 224 1.41 -16.18 -26.67
C PHE A 224 2.06 -15.92 -28.04
N MET A 225 1.48 -16.51 -29.08
CA MET A 225 1.96 -16.46 -30.46
C MET A 225 0.96 -15.72 -31.35
N ILE A 226 1.45 -14.83 -32.20
CA ILE A 226 0.65 -14.10 -33.19
C ILE A 226 1.24 -14.33 -34.58
N GLU A 227 0.41 -14.73 -35.53
CA GLU A 227 0.79 -14.88 -36.93
C GLU A 227 0.68 -13.55 -37.69
N TYR A 228 1.80 -13.09 -38.25
CA TYR A 228 1.87 -11.89 -39.06
C TYR A 228 1.99 -12.24 -40.55
N HIS A 229 1.00 -11.81 -41.34
CA HIS A 229 0.82 -12.10 -42.77
C HIS A 229 1.05 -10.87 -43.67
N GLY A 230 1.53 -9.76 -43.10
CA GLY A 230 1.75 -8.49 -43.81
C GLY A 230 3.04 -8.43 -44.65
N VAL A 231 3.16 -7.37 -45.46
CA VAL A 231 4.39 -7.07 -46.21
C VAL A 231 5.44 -6.47 -45.27
N MET A 232 6.67 -6.98 -45.34
CA MET A 232 7.69 -6.78 -44.31
C MET A 232 8.87 -5.92 -44.80
N PRO A 233 8.88 -4.60 -44.55
CA PRO A 233 10.09 -3.82 -44.75
C PRO A 233 10.99 -3.86 -43.49
N ASP A 234 10.43 -3.85 -42.27
CA ASP A 234 11.16 -3.89 -40.99
C ASP A 234 10.27 -4.43 -39.83
N LEU A 235 10.67 -5.54 -39.19
CA LEU A 235 9.94 -6.14 -38.07
C LEU A 235 9.92 -5.25 -36.82
N GLN A 236 10.99 -4.49 -36.58
CA GLN A 236 11.06 -3.61 -35.42
C GLN A 236 10.03 -2.48 -35.53
N GLN A 237 9.89 -1.89 -36.73
CA GLN A 237 8.90 -0.86 -37.00
C GLN A 237 7.47 -1.35 -36.71
N VAL A 238 7.13 -2.57 -37.15
CA VAL A 238 5.80 -3.17 -36.91
C VAL A 238 5.53 -3.31 -35.41
N VAL A 239 6.52 -3.75 -34.63
CA VAL A 239 6.38 -3.84 -33.17
C VAL A 239 6.29 -2.45 -32.54
N ASP A 240 7.04 -1.46 -33.00
CA ASP A 240 6.98 -0.09 -32.49
C ASP A 240 5.61 0.56 -32.76
N GLU A 241 4.99 0.24 -33.90
CA GLU A 241 3.61 0.64 -34.21
C GLU A 241 2.60 -0.07 -33.30
N ALA A 242 2.77 -1.38 -33.06
CA ALA A 242 1.92 -2.14 -32.14
C ALA A 242 2.00 -1.61 -30.70
N MET A 243 3.20 -1.28 -30.24
CA MET A 243 3.43 -0.71 -28.91
C MET A 243 2.81 0.68 -28.76
N ARG A 244 2.94 1.54 -29.78
CA ARG A 244 2.26 2.85 -29.80
C ARG A 244 0.75 2.69 -29.76
N TRP A 245 0.20 1.76 -30.56
CA TRP A 245 -1.23 1.48 -30.55
C TRP A 245 -1.72 1.06 -29.16
N LEU A 246 -0.98 0.18 -28.47
CA LEU A 246 -1.28 -0.22 -27.09
C LEU A 246 -1.24 0.95 -26.11
N GLU A 247 -0.25 1.83 -26.20
CA GLU A 247 -0.14 3.02 -25.34
C GLU A 247 -1.31 3.99 -25.55
N ASP A 248 -1.71 4.20 -26.81
CA ASP A 248 -2.75 5.17 -27.18
C ASP A 248 -4.18 4.65 -26.92
N ASN A 249 -4.42 3.34 -27.07
CA ASN A 249 -5.76 2.76 -27.05
C ASN A 249 -6.02 1.86 -25.83
N GLU A 250 -4.99 1.23 -25.27
CA GLU A 250 -5.09 0.26 -24.17
C GLU A 250 -4.12 0.60 -23.04
N LEU A 251 -4.10 1.89 -22.69
CA LEU A 251 -3.17 2.50 -21.74
C LEU A 251 -3.10 1.76 -20.41
N TYR A 252 -4.24 1.32 -19.87
CA TYR A 252 -4.29 0.53 -18.63
C TYR A 252 -3.45 -0.75 -18.75
N LEU A 253 -3.64 -1.54 -19.81
CA LEU A 253 -2.86 -2.76 -20.06
C LEU A 253 -1.39 -2.45 -20.33
N SER A 254 -1.11 -1.40 -21.09
CA SER A 254 0.26 -0.95 -21.36
C SER A 254 1.03 -0.60 -20.08
N ARG A 255 0.36 0.02 -19.10
CA ARG A 255 0.94 0.37 -17.79
C ARG A 255 1.07 -0.81 -16.83
N LEU A 256 0.15 -1.76 -16.87
CA LEU A 256 0.25 -2.97 -16.04
C LEU A 256 1.35 -3.93 -16.49
N ARG A 257 1.77 -3.82 -17.75
CA ARG A 257 2.85 -4.61 -18.32
C ARG A 257 4.19 -4.14 -17.76
N ARG A 258 4.81 -5.01 -16.97
CA ARG A 258 6.13 -4.78 -16.37
C ARG A 258 7.27 -5.00 -17.35
N GLU A 259 7.21 -6.12 -18.07
CA GLU A 259 8.20 -6.48 -19.09
C GLU A 259 7.51 -7.09 -20.29
N LEU A 260 8.04 -6.82 -21.48
CA LEU A 260 7.62 -7.49 -22.70
C LEU A 260 8.83 -7.74 -23.58
N SER A 261 8.90 -8.96 -24.09
CA SER A 261 9.89 -9.37 -25.06
C SER A 261 9.21 -10.12 -26.19
N TRP A 262 9.82 -10.08 -27.36
CA TRP A 262 9.31 -10.76 -28.53
C TRP A 262 10.43 -11.44 -29.30
N GLN A 263 10.08 -12.51 -30.01
CA GLN A 263 10.94 -13.17 -30.99
C GLN A 263 10.11 -13.42 -32.23
N ALA A 264 10.66 -13.12 -33.40
CA ALA A 264 10.02 -13.42 -34.67
C ALA A 264 10.71 -14.61 -35.35
N LYS A 265 9.93 -15.52 -35.91
CA LYS A 265 10.42 -16.62 -36.74
C LYS A 265 9.69 -16.66 -38.08
N ASP A 266 10.47 -16.58 -39.15
CA ASP A 266 9.98 -16.80 -40.51
C ASP A 266 10.29 -18.23 -40.95
N TYR A 267 9.25 -19.04 -41.11
CA TYR A 267 9.36 -20.43 -41.56
C TYR A 267 9.24 -20.57 -43.09
N ARG A 268 9.15 -19.47 -43.83
CA ARG A 268 8.92 -19.41 -45.29
C ARG A 268 7.63 -20.11 -45.73
N ASN A 269 6.66 -20.18 -44.82
CA ASN A 269 5.34 -20.78 -45.00
C ASN A 269 4.25 -19.72 -45.31
N GLY A 270 4.64 -18.48 -45.56
CA GLY A 270 3.75 -17.38 -45.94
C GLY A 270 3.42 -16.39 -44.82
N TYR A 271 3.93 -16.60 -43.61
CA TYR A 271 3.76 -15.71 -42.46
C TYR A 271 4.95 -15.77 -41.52
N VAL A 272 5.00 -14.84 -40.56
CA VAL A 272 5.98 -14.81 -39.47
C VAL A 272 5.29 -14.98 -38.14
N GLU A 273 5.85 -15.84 -37.30
CA GLU A 273 5.37 -16.08 -35.94
C GLU A 273 6.06 -15.12 -34.98
N PHE A 274 5.27 -14.23 -34.38
CA PHE A 274 5.69 -13.43 -33.23
C PHE A 274 5.39 -14.20 -31.95
N GLN A 275 6.44 -14.71 -31.32
CA GLN A 275 6.38 -15.22 -29.96
C GLN A 275 6.56 -14.05 -28.99
N ILE A 276 5.52 -13.72 -28.23
CA ILE A 276 5.53 -12.63 -27.26
C ILE A 276 5.51 -13.22 -25.85
N LYS A 277 6.32 -12.65 -24.97
CA LYS A 277 6.31 -12.94 -23.53
C LYS A 277 6.11 -11.65 -22.77
N ALA A 278 5.09 -11.64 -21.92
CA ALA A 278 4.73 -10.49 -21.11
C ALA A 278 4.69 -10.86 -19.62
N THR A 279 5.13 -9.96 -18.77
CA THR A 279 4.89 -10.04 -17.32
C THR A 279 4.14 -8.82 -16.84
N TYR A 280 3.31 -9.01 -15.81
CA TYR A 280 2.39 -8.00 -15.32
C TYR A 280 2.69 -7.67 -13.85
N ASP A 281 2.39 -6.44 -13.45
CA ASP A 281 2.47 -5.99 -12.07
C ASP A 281 1.30 -6.48 -11.18
N MET A 282 0.28 -7.09 -11.79
CA MET A 282 -0.84 -7.74 -11.10
C MET A 282 -1.27 -9.04 -11.79
N THR A 283 -1.98 -9.91 -11.08
CA THR A 283 -2.62 -11.11 -11.65
C THR A 283 -4.00 -10.81 -12.23
N ALA A 284 -4.55 -11.75 -13.01
CA ALA A 284 -5.92 -11.66 -13.53
C ALA A 284 -6.96 -11.55 -12.40
N GLU A 285 -6.78 -12.31 -11.32
CA GLU A 285 -7.65 -12.29 -10.14
C GLU A 285 -7.57 -10.94 -9.42
N GLN A 286 -6.37 -10.39 -9.27
CA GLN A 286 -6.18 -9.05 -8.70
C GLN A 286 -6.86 -7.98 -9.55
N ASN A 287 -6.75 -8.06 -10.87
CA ASN A 287 -7.42 -7.13 -11.79
C ASN A 287 -8.96 -7.24 -11.70
N ALA A 288 -9.50 -8.46 -11.57
CA ALA A 288 -10.94 -8.65 -11.39
C ALA A 288 -11.44 -8.02 -10.08
N LEU A 289 -10.68 -8.16 -8.99
CA LEU A 289 -10.97 -7.52 -7.71
C LEU A 289 -10.95 -5.98 -7.84
N VAL A 290 -9.97 -5.42 -8.56
CA VAL A 290 -9.90 -3.98 -8.86
C VAL A 290 -11.17 -3.52 -9.59
N LYS A 291 -11.56 -4.18 -10.68
CA LYS A 291 -12.76 -3.81 -11.45
C LYS A 291 -14.04 -3.92 -10.62
N GLY A 292 -14.15 -4.94 -9.78
CA GLY A 292 -15.28 -5.07 -8.84
C GLY A 292 -15.34 -3.93 -7.83
N MET A 293 -14.18 -3.56 -7.27
CA MET A 293 -14.09 -2.47 -6.28
C MET A 293 -14.38 -1.10 -6.89
N VAL A 294 -13.89 -0.83 -8.11
CA VAL A 294 -14.21 0.40 -8.87
C VAL A 294 -15.73 0.57 -9.01
N LYS A 295 -16.44 -0.48 -9.47
CA LYS A 295 -17.90 -0.48 -9.58
C LYS A 295 -18.60 -0.24 -8.25
N GLN A 296 -18.09 -0.86 -7.18
CA GLN A 296 -18.65 -0.70 -5.84
C GLN A 296 -18.49 0.74 -5.32
N ILE A 297 -17.31 1.34 -5.48
CA ILE A 297 -17.02 2.71 -5.05
C ILE A 297 -17.93 3.71 -5.77
N VAL A 298 -18.07 3.54 -7.09
CA VAL A 298 -18.96 4.38 -7.90
C VAL A 298 -20.43 4.17 -7.53
N SER A 299 -20.86 2.94 -7.29
CA SER A 299 -22.25 2.63 -6.87
C SER A 299 -22.59 3.16 -5.48
N ALA A 300 -21.60 3.34 -4.60
CA ALA A 300 -21.77 3.90 -3.26
C ALA A 300 -21.74 5.43 -3.24
N MET A 301 -21.39 6.08 -4.35
CA MET A 301 -21.36 7.53 -4.47
C MET A 301 -22.75 8.14 -4.28
N PRO A 302 -22.89 9.29 -3.59
CA PRO A 302 -24.16 10.01 -3.50
C PRO A 302 -24.76 10.31 -4.87
N ASN A 303 -26.08 10.16 -4.99
CA ASN A 303 -26.79 10.49 -6.22
C ASN A 303 -26.86 12.02 -6.43
N GLY A 304 -26.90 12.45 -7.69
CA GLY A 304 -27.13 13.85 -8.06
C GLY A 304 -25.91 14.77 -7.98
N LEU A 305 -24.70 14.23 -7.83
CA LEU A 305 -23.46 15.01 -7.87
C LEU A 305 -23.21 15.57 -9.29
N SER A 306 -22.77 16.83 -9.35
CA SER A 306 -22.19 17.44 -10.55
C SER A 306 -20.88 16.74 -10.95
N GLU A 307 -20.41 16.96 -12.19
CA GLU A 307 -19.17 16.32 -12.65
C GLU A 307 -17.96 16.69 -11.77
N VAL A 308 -17.82 17.96 -11.40
CA VAL A 308 -16.76 18.40 -10.47
C VAL A 308 -16.86 17.71 -9.11
N GLU A 309 -18.06 17.52 -8.56
CA GLU A 309 -18.26 16.82 -7.29
C GLU A 309 -17.95 15.33 -7.38
N LYS A 310 -18.22 14.70 -8.54
CA LYS A 310 -17.81 13.32 -8.81
C LYS A 310 -16.28 13.19 -8.85
N VAL A 311 -15.59 14.10 -9.55
CA VAL A 311 -14.11 14.10 -9.57
C VAL A 311 -13.55 14.35 -8.16
N LYS A 312 -14.17 15.25 -7.39
CA LYS A 312 -13.81 15.49 -6.00
C LYS A 312 -14.00 14.25 -5.14
N TYR A 313 -15.10 13.53 -5.31
CA TYR A 313 -15.34 12.27 -4.60
C TYR A 313 -14.25 11.24 -4.91
N VAL A 314 -13.85 11.09 -6.18
CA VAL A 314 -12.74 10.19 -6.57
C VAL A 314 -11.43 10.59 -5.91
N ASN A 315 -11.06 11.87 -5.99
CA ASN A 315 -9.85 12.40 -5.36
C ASN A 315 -9.85 12.14 -3.85
N ASP A 316 -10.93 12.52 -3.17
CA ASP A 316 -11.05 12.38 -1.72
C ASP A 316 -11.02 10.91 -1.32
N TYR A 317 -11.76 10.04 -2.02
CA TYR A 317 -11.80 8.61 -1.74
C TYR A 317 -10.41 7.99 -1.80
N ILE A 318 -9.65 8.25 -2.87
CA ILE A 318 -8.30 7.69 -3.01
C ILE A 318 -7.40 8.23 -1.89
N VAL A 319 -7.38 9.54 -1.65
CA VAL A 319 -6.52 10.17 -0.64
C VAL A 319 -6.83 9.66 0.77
N THR A 320 -8.10 9.53 1.15
CA THR A 320 -8.44 9.12 2.53
C THR A 320 -8.30 7.62 2.78
N ASN A 321 -8.18 6.80 1.73
CA ASN A 321 -8.06 5.34 1.84
C ASN A 321 -6.67 4.82 1.45
N THR A 322 -5.74 5.70 1.13
CA THR A 322 -4.40 5.32 0.65
C THR A 322 -3.33 6.11 1.39
N LYS A 323 -2.18 5.48 1.60
CA LYS A 323 -0.95 6.17 2.02
C LYS A 323 0.14 5.98 0.96
N TYR A 324 0.90 7.03 0.70
CA TYR A 324 2.05 6.92 -0.19
C TYR A 324 3.12 5.97 0.37
N ASN A 325 3.45 4.90 -0.35
CA ASN A 325 4.42 3.90 0.06
C ASN A 325 5.12 3.24 -1.15
N LEU A 326 6.44 3.45 -1.26
CA LEU A 326 7.29 2.83 -2.28
C LEU A 326 7.55 1.33 -2.02
N ASN A 327 7.37 0.88 -0.79
CA ASN A 327 7.66 -0.48 -0.34
C ASN A 327 6.37 -1.18 0.06
N SER A 328 5.41 -1.26 -0.87
CA SER A 328 4.17 -2.00 -0.64
C SER A 328 4.41 -3.51 -0.68
N LYS A 329 3.50 -4.26 -0.05
CA LYS A 329 3.54 -5.73 -0.05
C LYS A 329 3.39 -6.32 -1.47
N GLU A 330 2.51 -5.71 -2.25
CA GLU A 330 2.27 -6.02 -3.68
C GLU A 330 2.91 -4.92 -4.54
N SER A 331 2.80 -4.97 -5.87
CA SER A 331 3.40 -3.94 -6.73
C SER A 331 2.77 -2.55 -6.46
N PRO A 332 3.54 -1.53 -6.02
CA PRO A 332 3.02 -0.21 -5.60
C PRO A 332 2.43 0.60 -6.76
N TYR A 333 2.72 0.17 -7.99
CA TYR A 333 2.33 0.82 -9.24
C TYR A 333 0.90 0.47 -9.67
N THR A 334 0.20 -0.37 -8.92
CA THR A 334 -1.09 -0.94 -9.35
C THR A 334 -2.28 -0.37 -8.59
N PRO A 335 -3.46 -0.26 -9.24
CA PRO A 335 -4.71 0.00 -8.52
C PRO A 335 -5.07 -1.04 -7.48
N TYR A 336 -4.57 -2.27 -7.63
CA TYR A 336 -4.76 -3.31 -6.60
C TYR A 336 -4.14 -2.88 -5.27
N SER A 337 -2.91 -2.36 -5.29
CA SER A 337 -2.26 -1.87 -4.08
C SER A 337 -3.00 -0.68 -3.46
N ILE A 338 -3.52 0.23 -4.27
CA ILE A 338 -4.33 1.37 -3.81
C ILE A 338 -5.63 0.89 -3.17
N LEU A 339 -6.44 0.12 -3.90
CA LEU A 339 -7.81 -0.23 -3.50
C LEU A 339 -7.90 -1.34 -2.45
N MET A 340 -6.94 -2.26 -2.40
CA MET A 340 -6.99 -3.43 -1.51
C MET A 340 -6.02 -3.31 -0.33
N ASN A 341 -4.86 -2.68 -0.54
CA ASN A 341 -3.84 -2.57 0.51
C ASN A 341 -3.79 -1.16 1.13
N GLY A 342 -4.46 -0.17 0.53
CA GLY A 342 -4.45 1.21 1.00
C GLY A 342 -3.05 1.82 0.93
N GLU A 343 -2.21 1.40 -0.02
CA GLU A 343 -0.86 1.92 -0.18
C GLU A 343 -0.35 1.84 -1.61
N GLY A 344 0.45 2.81 -2.05
CA GLY A 344 1.04 2.79 -3.38
C GLY A 344 1.83 4.05 -3.72
N VAL A 345 2.15 4.20 -5.00
CA VAL A 345 2.88 5.37 -5.54
C VAL A 345 2.12 6.04 -6.67
N CYS A 346 2.66 7.13 -7.21
CA CYS A 346 1.99 8.00 -8.18
C CYS A 346 1.29 7.25 -9.32
N GLU A 347 1.94 6.23 -9.89
CA GLU A 347 1.35 5.41 -10.94
C GLU A 347 0.08 4.67 -10.47
N GLY A 348 0.10 4.03 -9.31
CA GLY A 348 -1.08 3.36 -8.76
C GLY A 348 -2.22 4.35 -8.50
N TYR A 349 -1.91 5.54 -7.93
CA TYR A 349 -2.91 6.59 -7.70
C TYR A 349 -3.55 7.04 -9.03
N ALA A 350 -2.74 7.35 -10.03
CA ALA A 350 -3.20 7.85 -11.33
C ALA A 350 -3.99 6.80 -12.12
N LEU A 351 -3.60 5.53 -12.08
CA LEU A 351 -4.37 4.44 -12.69
C LEU A 351 -5.70 4.19 -11.95
N THR A 352 -5.72 4.32 -10.62
CA THR A 352 -6.96 4.18 -9.84
C THR A 352 -7.94 5.30 -10.13
N ALA A 353 -7.43 6.54 -10.20
CA ALA A 353 -8.23 7.70 -10.56
C ALA A 353 -8.80 7.56 -11.98
N LEU A 354 -7.97 7.13 -12.95
CA LEU A 354 -8.41 6.83 -14.32
C LEU A 354 -9.58 5.85 -14.34
N LEU A 355 -9.44 4.70 -13.68
CA LEU A 355 -10.49 3.66 -13.66
C LEU A 355 -11.80 4.14 -13.03
N LEU A 356 -11.72 4.91 -11.93
CA LEU A 356 -12.90 5.44 -11.26
C LEU A 356 -13.61 6.51 -12.10
N LEU A 357 -12.84 7.38 -12.78
CA LEU A 357 -13.38 8.42 -13.67
C LEU A 357 -14.00 7.81 -14.93
N GLU A 358 -13.38 6.79 -15.52
CA GLU A 358 -13.94 6.02 -16.64
C GLU A 358 -15.27 5.36 -16.27
N GLU A 359 -15.37 4.72 -15.10
CA GLU A 359 -16.63 4.11 -14.62
C GLU A 359 -17.73 5.16 -14.38
N LEU A 360 -17.34 6.42 -14.12
CA LEU A 360 -18.27 7.56 -14.00
C LEU A 360 -18.62 8.21 -15.35
N ASN A 361 -18.07 7.71 -16.46
CA ASN A 361 -18.16 8.29 -17.80
C ASN A 361 -17.58 9.71 -17.88
N ILE A 362 -16.54 10.02 -17.10
CA ILE A 362 -15.80 11.28 -17.16
C ILE A 362 -14.55 11.04 -18.02
N GLU A 363 -14.47 11.74 -19.16
CA GLU A 363 -13.30 11.70 -20.04
C GLU A 363 -12.03 12.07 -19.25
N SER A 364 -11.03 11.18 -19.27
CA SER A 364 -9.77 11.39 -18.59
C SER A 364 -8.61 10.75 -19.36
N LYS A 365 -7.39 11.24 -19.09
CA LYS A 365 -6.15 10.71 -19.67
C LYS A 365 -5.11 10.55 -18.57
N TYR A 366 -4.29 9.51 -18.66
CA TYR A 366 -3.12 9.37 -17.80
C TYR A 366 -1.93 10.10 -18.43
N ILE A 367 -1.16 10.79 -17.62
CA ILE A 367 0.10 11.44 -18.01
C ILE A 367 1.24 10.76 -17.29
N SER A 368 2.30 10.47 -18.02
CA SER A 368 3.64 10.21 -17.48
C SER A 368 4.55 11.38 -17.82
N GLY A 369 5.32 11.82 -16.84
CA GLY A 369 6.26 12.92 -17.00
C GLY A 369 7.29 12.93 -15.89
N GLU A 370 7.85 14.10 -15.64
CA GLU A 370 8.84 14.35 -14.60
C GLU A 370 8.39 15.51 -13.71
N VAL A 371 8.92 15.56 -12.50
CA VAL A 371 8.76 16.72 -11.61
C VAL A 371 10.11 17.43 -11.44
N THR A 372 10.13 18.63 -10.83
CA THR A 372 11.34 19.47 -10.68
C THR A 372 12.56 18.75 -10.09
N SER A 373 12.36 17.70 -9.29
CA SER A 373 13.44 16.86 -8.76
C SER A 373 14.12 15.95 -9.80
N GLY A 374 13.57 15.85 -11.02
CA GLY A 374 13.96 14.89 -12.05
C GLY A 374 13.42 13.47 -11.84
N GLU A 375 12.51 13.30 -10.88
CA GLU A 375 11.85 12.01 -10.64
C GLU A 375 10.68 11.83 -11.62
N LEU A 376 10.54 10.61 -12.15
CA LEU A 376 9.37 10.23 -12.93
C LEU A 376 8.11 10.31 -12.07
N HIS A 377 7.04 10.84 -12.65
CA HIS A 377 5.77 11.04 -11.98
C HIS A 377 4.60 10.75 -12.91
N ALA A 378 3.44 10.47 -12.31
CA ALA A 378 2.21 10.13 -13.02
C ALA A 378 1.00 10.81 -12.38
N TRP A 379 0.12 11.35 -13.21
CA TRP A 379 -1.12 12.03 -12.82
C TRP A 379 -2.14 11.96 -13.96
N ASN A 380 -3.26 12.67 -13.84
CA ASN A 380 -4.34 12.62 -14.83
C ASN A 380 -4.67 14.00 -15.43
N LEU A 381 -5.22 13.98 -16.64
CA LEU A 381 -6.09 15.03 -17.17
C LEU A 381 -7.54 14.57 -17.07
N VAL A 382 -8.44 15.50 -16.80
CA VAL A 382 -9.88 15.27 -16.65
C VAL A 382 -10.61 16.34 -17.42
N LYS A 383 -11.62 15.96 -18.21
CA LYS A 383 -12.42 16.87 -18.99
C LYS A 383 -13.74 17.17 -18.28
N LEU A 384 -14.04 18.44 -18.08
CA LEU A 384 -15.26 18.94 -17.44
C LEU A 384 -15.81 20.10 -18.27
N ASP A 385 -17.11 20.08 -18.56
CA ASP A 385 -17.78 21.13 -19.35
C ASP A 385 -17.07 21.47 -20.68
N GLY A 386 -16.44 20.46 -21.31
CA GLY A 386 -15.72 20.60 -22.58
C GLY A 386 -14.25 21.02 -22.47
N GLU A 387 -13.79 21.43 -21.29
CA GLU A 387 -12.44 21.90 -21.02
C GLU A 387 -11.62 20.85 -20.27
N TRP A 388 -10.30 20.82 -20.49
CA TRP A 388 -9.39 19.90 -19.81
C TRP A 388 -8.75 20.55 -18.57
N TYR A 389 -8.48 19.74 -17.55
CA TYR A 389 -7.83 20.14 -16.30
C TYR A 389 -6.93 19.04 -15.78
N HIS A 390 -5.83 19.41 -15.15
CA HIS A 390 -4.97 18.45 -14.47
C HIS A 390 -5.51 18.07 -13.09
N LEU A 391 -5.39 16.79 -12.78
CA LEU A 391 -5.69 16.20 -11.48
C LEU A 391 -4.51 15.34 -11.04
N ASP A 392 -3.80 15.76 -10.00
CA ASP A 392 -2.80 14.94 -9.33
C ASP A 392 -3.29 14.55 -7.93
N VAL A 393 -3.92 13.38 -7.86
CA VAL A 393 -4.42 12.79 -6.62
C VAL A 393 -3.27 12.47 -5.65
N THR A 394 -2.09 12.15 -6.17
CA THR A 394 -0.91 11.82 -5.35
C THR A 394 -0.42 13.03 -4.58
N TRP A 395 -0.32 14.19 -5.22
CA TRP A 395 0.13 15.42 -4.56
C TRP A 395 -1.00 16.14 -3.80
N ASN A 396 -2.24 15.68 -3.96
CA ASN A 396 -3.35 15.98 -3.08
C ASN A 396 -3.37 15.12 -1.79
N ASP A 397 -2.58 14.03 -1.73
CA ASP A 397 -2.39 13.20 -0.54
C ASP A 397 -1.34 13.79 0.42
N PRO A 398 -1.70 14.17 1.65
CA PRO A 398 -0.73 14.73 2.60
C PRO A 398 0.33 13.70 3.04
N VAL A 399 1.61 13.98 2.73
CA VAL A 399 2.72 13.20 3.29
C VAL A 399 3.41 13.97 4.45
N PRO A 400 3.59 13.35 5.64
CA PRO A 400 3.17 12.00 6.00
C PRO A 400 1.67 11.88 6.17
N ASP A 401 1.11 10.70 5.89
CA ASP A 401 -0.33 10.41 5.91
C ASP A 401 -1.02 11.04 7.13
N GLN A 402 -2.11 11.78 6.87
CA GLN A 402 -2.89 12.52 7.86
C GLN A 402 -4.31 11.97 8.02
N GLY A 403 -4.58 10.74 7.57
CA GLY A 403 -5.91 10.11 7.61
C GLY A 403 -6.86 10.84 6.67
N ASN A 404 -8.02 11.28 7.17
CA ASN A 404 -9.10 11.86 6.34
C ASN A 404 -8.82 13.28 5.81
N LYS A 405 -7.57 13.73 5.85
CA LYS A 405 -7.22 15.08 5.38
C LYS A 405 -6.84 15.02 3.92
N VAL A 406 -7.48 15.87 3.12
CA VAL A 406 -7.24 15.98 1.69
C VAL A 406 -6.71 17.37 1.36
N PHE A 407 -5.72 17.45 0.48
CA PHE A 407 -5.31 18.71 -0.15
C PHE A 407 -5.96 18.85 -1.53
N TYR A 408 -6.04 20.08 -2.03
CA TYR A 408 -6.63 20.40 -3.33
C TYR A 408 -5.69 21.29 -4.16
N ASN A 409 -4.39 21.22 -3.87
CA ASN A 409 -3.38 22.05 -4.52
C ASN A 409 -3.21 21.71 -6.01
N TYR A 410 -3.49 20.46 -6.39
CA TYR A 410 -3.41 19.93 -7.75
C TYR A 410 -4.76 19.33 -8.17
N PHE A 411 -5.85 19.91 -7.68
CA PHE A 411 -7.21 19.51 -8.05
C PHE A 411 -7.76 20.44 -9.13
N LEU A 412 -7.94 19.90 -10.34
CA LEU A 412 -8.51 20.59 -11.51
C LEU A 412 -7.81 21.91 -11.85
N ILE A 413 -6.48 21.84 -12.02
CA ILE A 413 -5.63 23.00 -12.31
C ILE A 413 -5.25 23.07 -13.79
N SER A 414 -4.92 24.28 -14.26
CA SER A 414 -4.46 24.55 -15.64
C SER A 414 -2.98 24.17 -15.87
N ASP A 415 -2.58 24.15 -17.14
CA ASP A 415 -1.20 23.95 -17.61
C ASP A 415 -0.27 24.97 -16.97
N LYS A 416 -0.72 26.24 -16.92
CA LYS A 416 0.00 27.35 -16.29
C LYS A 416 0.27 27.14 -14.81
N GLN A 417 -0.61 26.41 -14.11
CA GLN A 417 -0.44 26.11 -12.70
C GLN A 417 0.46 24.90 -12.50
N ILE A 418 0.25 23.80 -13.23
CA ILE A 418 0.97 22.55 -13.01
C ILE A 418 2.40 22.58 -13.59
N SER A 419 2.64 23.33 -14.67
CA SER A 419 3.97 23.47 -15.31
C SER A 419 5.03 24.15 -14.44
N LYS A 420 4.64 24.66 -13.26
CA LYS A 420 5.58 25.22 -12.28
C LYS A 420 6.48 24.16 -11.67
N ASP A 421 6.00 22.93 -11.58
CA ASP A 421 6.75 21.83 -10.97
C ASP A 421 6.60 20.46 -11.65
N HIS A 422 5.68 20.30 -12.60
CA HIS A 422 5.51 19.13 -13.46
C HIS A 422 5.91 19.42 -14.91
N PHE A 423 6.50 18.43 -15.57
CA PHE A 423 6.95 18.50 -16.96
C PHE A 423 6.47 17.26 -17.71
N TRP A 424 5.80 17.45 -18.85
CA TRP A 424 5.28 16.38 -19.70
C TRP A 424 5.41 16.77 -21.16
N ASP A 425 5.27 15.80 -22.06
CA ASP A 425 5.20 16.05 -23.50
C ASP A 425 3.82 16.63 -23.86
N THR A 426 3.72 17.95 -23.91
CA THR A 426 2.46 18.66 -24.21
C THR A 426 1.93 18.33 -25.61
N SER A 427 2.77 17.85 -26.54
CA SER A 427 2.31 17.50 -27.89
C SER A 427 1.39 16.27 -27.94
N LYS A 428 1.39 15.45 -26.87
CA LYS A 428 0.56 14.24 -26.75
C LYS A 428 -0.81 14.49 -26.10
N PHE A 429 -1.07 15.67 -25.57
CA PHE A 429 -2.24 15.96 -24.75
C PHE A 429 -2.94 17.24 -25.20
N PRO A 430 -4.27 17.34 -24.99
CA PRO A 430 -4.99 18.59 -25.24
C PRO A 430 -4.55 19.68 -24.26
N GLU A 431 -4.58 20.94 -24.72
CA GLU A 431 -4.41 22.10 -23.84
C GLU A 431 -5.55 22.16 -22.82
N THR A 432 -5.23 22.61 -21.61
CA THR A 432 -6.21 22.84 -20.55
C THR A 432 -6.82 24.24 -20.63
N ALA A 433 -7.86 24.48 -19.84
CA ALA A 433 -8.39 25.82 -19.64
C ALA A 433 -7.30 26.80 -19.16
N SER A 434 -7.47 28.09 -19.46
CA SER A 434 -6.47 29.12 -19.12
C SER A 434 -6.23 29.30 -17.62
N GLU A 435 -7.22 28.94 -16.80
CA GLU A 435 -7.16 28.98 -15.34
C GLU A 435 -7.77 27.68 -14.77
N GLY A 436 -7.46 27.35 -13.52
CA GLY A 436 -8.04 26.18 -12.85
C GLY A 436 -9.55 26.32 -12.64
N TYR A 437 -10.22 25.19 -12.38
CA TYR A 437 -11.68 25.14 -12.24
C TYR A 437 -12.20 25.84 -10.97
N MET A 438 -11.36 26.02 -9.94
CA MET A 438 -11.72 26.61 -8.64
C MET A 438 -10.98 27.90 -8.31
#